data_AF-A0A7W1Z527-F1
#
_entry.id   AF-A0A7W1Z527-F1
#
_cell.length_a   1.000
_cell.length_b   1.000
_cell.length_c   1.000
_cell.angle_alpha   90.00
_cell.angle_beta   90.00
_cell.angle_gamma   90.00
#
_symmetry.space_group_name_H-M   'P 1'
#
loop_
_entity.id
_entity.type
_entity.pdbx_description
1 polymer ?
#
loop_
_entity_poly.entity_id
_entity_poly.type
_entity_poly.pdbx_seq_one_letter_code
_entity_poly.pdbx_strand_id
1 'polypeptide(L)'
;MHIYALTFVAESGVLYIYYYGWDKMREGVLKWVHLSMSVILNVIGTMLMMLANSWIAFMMSPAGVDEQGRYLGNVWHVIHTALWNPLNVHRILGNMAFGGGVVAAYAAYRFLSSKTDEERAHYDWMGYIAMSLGVAFLIPLPFAGYWLMREVYAYRQQMGITLMGGLLAWLFIIQATMIGILFLTTNYYLWQALGRMTGGERFQKYIKYLVFILVVGLLVFITPHTIVMSPAELKAMGGQQHPVLGNYGVMSAKNGGINAIIMTTIISFIWYQRGNRVPTVSWAKFGNIFMGCFFVIAQLNNVWLACYGYFIPANVRIGLSVPQVAGTLSCLFLMTPLNLAMLKNGRQLGPIRWGQIPPRSQYAIIMLATAFTWMMGLMGYIRSSVRLFWHVNEVMRDNSPWAYTHTIGFAANVISFNVLFFWISIMFVFWLGTLGAKKVPVPAQAGQPVPSPQPATGH
;
A
#
# COMPACT_ATOMS: atom_id res chain seq x y z
N MET A 1 -10.38 26.84 7.28
CA MET A 1 -8.93 27.14 7.31
C MET A 1 -8.38 27.30 8.72
N HIS A 2 -8.97 28.12 9.60
CA HIS A 2 -8.44 28.33 10.97
C HIS A 2 -8.28 27.05 11.80
N ILE A 3 -9.28 26.15 11.79
CA ILE A 3 -9.20 24.86 12.50
C ILE A 3 -7.99 24.06 12.00
N TYR A 4 -7.81 23.93 10.68
CA TYR A 4 -6.67 23.21 10.11
C TYR A 4 -5.33 23.81 10.55
N ALA A 5 -5.18 25.14 10.51
CA ALA A 5 -3.96 25.81 10.95
C ALA A 5 -3.68 25.57 12.45
N LEU A 6 -4.70 25.66 13.30
CA LEU A 6 -4.57 25.36 14.73
C LEU A 6 -4.20 23.90 14.98
N THR A 7 -4.82 22.96 14.27
CA THR A 7 -4.50 21.54 14.35
C THR A 7 -3.05 21.27 13.89
N PHE A 8 -2.55 22.00 12.89
CA PHE A 8 -1.17 21.89 12.42
C PHE A 8 -0.16 22.39 13.47
N VAL A 9 -0.47 23.51 14.12
CA VAL A 9 0.34 24.02 15.24
C VAL A 9 0.30 23.04 16.41
N ALA A 10 -0.87 22.45 16.71
CA ALA A 10 -1.00 21.43 17.74
C ALA A 10 -0.18 20.17 17.42
N GLU A 11 -0.20 19.69 16.18
CA GLU A 11 0.65 18.57 15.72
C GLU A 11 2.12 18.87 15.98
N SER A 12 2.57 20.05 15.55
CA SER A 12 3.95 20.50 15.73
C SER A 12 4.31 20.57 17.22
N GLY A 13 3.47 21.19 18.05
CA GLY A 13 3.69 21.29 19.50
C GLY A 13 3.80 19.93 20.18
N VAL A 14 2.88 19.01 19.88
CA VAL A 14 2.92 17.65 20.45
C VAL A 14 4.15 16.89 19.95
N LEU A 15 4.54 17.04 18.68
CA LEU A 15 5.72 16.38 18.11
C LEU A 15 7.01 16.87 18.77
N TYR A 16 7.13 18.17 19.00
CA TYR A 16 8.27 18.76 19.71
C TYR A 16 8.37 18.22 21.13
N ILE A 17 7.27 18.18 21.88
CA ILE A 17 7.26 17.63 23.24
C ILE A 17 7.57 16.13 23.23
N TYR A 18 7.03 15.39 22.26
CA TYR A 18 7.31 13.96 22.10
C TYR A 18 8.80 13.71 21.83
N TYR A 19 9.43 14.49 20.96
CA TYR A 19 10.84 14.31 20.60
C TYR A 19 11.78 14.75 21.72
N TYR A 20 11.66 16.00 22.18
CA TYR A 20 12.59 16.59 23.16
C TYR A 20 12.28 16.19 24.61
N GLY A 21 11.07 15.70 24.88
CA GLY A 21 10.65 15.27 26.21
C GLY A 21 11.08 13.85 26.58
N TRP A 22 11.70 13.10 25.67
CA TRP A 22 12.06 11.69 25.87
C TRP A 22 12.83 11.43 27.16
N ASP A 23 13.93 12.16 27.40
CA ASP A 23 14.82 11.91 28.54
C ASP A 23 14.10 12.10 29.89
N LYS A 24 13.13 13.02 29.95
CA LYS A 24 12.33 13.26 31.16
C LYS A 24 11.17 12.29 31.31
N MET A 25 10.71 11.69 30.22
CA MET A 25 9.51 10.86 30.18
C MET A 25 9.76 9.38 29.93
N ARG A 26 11.01 8.92 29.85
CA ARG A 26 11.32 7.51 29.51
C ARG A 26 10.96 6.47 30.59
N GLU A 27 10.70 6.90 31.83
CA GLU A 27 10.51 6.03 32.99
C GLU A 27 9.20 6.32 33.75
N GLY A 28 8.73 5.35 34.53
CA GLY A 28 7.54 5.49 35.40
C GLY A 28 6.23 5.77 34.65
N VAL A 29 5.36 6.57 35.27
CA VAL A 29 4.07 6.99 34.69
C VAL A 29 4.25 7.88 33.46
N LEU A 30 5.32 8.69 33.44
CA LEU A 30 5.61 9.60 32.32
C LEU A 30 5.90 8.86 31.01
N LYS A 31 6.37 7.60 31.08
CA LYS A 31 6.50 6.74 29.89
C LYS A 31 5.17 6.50 29.21
N TRP A 32 4.11 6.29 29.98
CA TRP A 32 2.77 6.12 29.43
C TRP A 32 2.21 7.43 28.87
N VAL A 33 2.53 8.56 29.50
CA VAL A 33 2.22 9.88 28.96
C VAL A 33 2.90 10.05 27.60
N HIS A 34 4.21 9.82 27.50
CA HIS A 34 4.97 9.90 26.24
C HIS A 34 4.39 8.99 25.15
N LEU A 35 4.08 7.73 25.50
CA LEU A 35 3.45 6.79 24.57
C LEU A 35 2.05 7.26 24.11
N SER A 36 1.26 7.83 25.02
CA SER A 36 -0.06 8.38 24.67
C SER A 36 0.04 9.58 23.72
N MET A 37 1.12 10.35 23.77
CA MET A 37 1.37 11.43 22.80
C MET A 37 1.53 10.90 21.39
N SER A 38 2.07 9.70 21.19
CA SER A 38 2.08 9.06 19.86
C SER A 38 0.66 8.82 19.34
N VAL A 39 -0.27 8.40 20.21
CA VAL A 39 -1.68 8.21 19.83
C VAL A 39 -2.31 9.56 19.48
N ILE A 40 -2.07 10.58 20.31
CA ILE A 40 -2.57 11.94 20.07
C ILE A 40 -2.04 12.49 18.73
N LEU A 41 -0.75 12.32 18.42
CA LEU A 41 -0.18 12.72 17.14
C LEU A 41 -0.88 12.06 15.95
N ASN A 42 -1.18 10.76 16.05
CA ASN A 42 -1.91 10.06 14.99
C ASN A 42 -3.34 10.58 14.84
N VAL A 43 -4.02 10.91 15.94
CA VAL A 43 -5.36 11.52 15.90
C VAL A 43 -5.32 12.90 15.25
N ILE A 44 -4.38 13.76 15.64
CA ILE A 44 -4.20 15.10 15.07
C ILE A 44 -3.84 15.02 13.58
N GLY A 45 -2.88 14.18 13.20
CA GLY A 45 -2.49 13.99 11.80
C GLY A 45 -3.63 13.43 10.95
N THR A 46 -4.43 12.51 11.49
CA THR A 46 -5.63 12.01 10.81
C THR A 46 -6.68 13.10 10.64
N MET A 47 -6.89 13.94 11.66
CA MET A 47 -7.79 15.10 11.58
C MET A 47 -7.35 16.09 10.50
N LEU A 48 -6.05 16.42 10.43
CA LEU A 48 -5.50 17.26 9.36
C LEU A 48 -5.77 16.67 7.98
N MET A 49 -5.53 15.38 7.81
CA MET A 49 -5.80 14.69 6.56
C MET A 49 -7.29 14.75 6.20
N MET A 50 -8.19 14.50 7.15
CA MET A 50 -9.65 14.53 6.92
C MET A 50 -10.17 15.93 6.57
N LEU A 51 -9.60 16.97 7.20
CA LEU A 51 -9.87 18.36 6.86
C LEU A 51 -9.30 18.72 5.47
N ALA A 52 -8.11 18.25 5.12
CA ALA A 52 -7.58 18.43 3.76
C ALA A 52 -8.44 17.72 2.70
N ASN A 53 -8.98 16.56 3.05
CA ASN A 53 -9.86 15.78 2.20
C ASN A 53 -11.21 16.42 1.96
N SER A 54 -11.74 17.23 2.89
CA SER A 54 -13.02 17.90 2.63
C SER A 54 -12.91 18.86 1.45
N TRP A 55 -11.82 19.64 1.35
CA TRP A 55 -11.61 20.52 0.20
C TRP A 55 -11.50 19.76 -1.12
N ILE A 56 -10.65 18.72 -1.15
CA ILE A 56 -10.44 17.92 -2.36
C ILE A 56 -11.74 17.22 -2.78
N ALA A 57 -12.46 16.62 -1.83
CA ALA A 57 -13.71 15.93 -2.09
C ALA A 57 -14.82 16.91 -2.50
N PHE A 58 -14.86 18.13 -1.96
CA PHE A 58 -15.80 19.17 -2.37
C PHE A 58 -15.52 19.69 -3.77
N MET A 59 -14.26 19.89 -4.14
CA MET A 59 -13.90 20.28 -5.50
C MET A 59 -14.35 19.24 -6.53
N MET A 60 -14.35 17.95 -6.18
CA MET A 60 -14.77 16.87 -7.08
C MET A 60 -16.29 16.60 -7.04
N SER A 61 -16.88 16.62 -5.85
CA SER A 61 -18.29 16.30 -5.63
C SER A 61 -18.94 17.35 -4.72
N PRO A 62 -19.17 18.57 -5.21
CA PRO A 62 -19.79 19.60 -4.38
C PRO A 62 -21.19 19.18 -3.95
N ALA A 63 -21.52 19.39 -2.68
CA ALA A 63 -22.84 19.13 -2.11
C ALA A 63 -23.49 20.46 -1.69
N GLY A 64 -24.83 20.51 -1.62
CA GLY A 64 -25.54 21.75 -1.26
C GLY A 64 -25.50 22.82 -2.34
N VAL A 65 -25.54 22.41 -3.62
CA VAL A 65 -25.59 23.30 -4.79
C VAL A 65 -26.96 23.14 -5.46
N ASP A 66 -27.59 24.24 -5.86
CA ASP A 66 -28.84 24.21 -6.62
C ASP A 66 -28.64 23.94 -8.13
N GLU A 67 -29.73 23.84 -8.88
CA GLU A 67 -29.70 23.61 -10.33
C GLU A 67 -29.01 24.74 -11.11
N GLN A 68 -28.91 25.94 -10.51
CA GLN A 68 -28.25 27.11 -11.09
C GLN A 68 -26.76 27.18 -10.73
N GLY A 69 -26.22 26.18 -10.02
CA GLY A 69 -24.81 26.14 -9.63
C GLY A 69 -24.48 27.02 -8.41
N ARG A 70 -25.48 27.57 -7.71
CA ARG A 70 -25.27 28.39 -6.52
C ARG A 70 -25.10 27.49 -5.31
N TYR A 71 -24.07 27.77 -4.52
CA TYR A 71 -23.86 27.09 -3.26
C TYR A 71 -24.82 27.63 -2.19
N LEU A 72 -25.76 26.78 -1.74
CA LEU A 72 -26.74 27.06 -0.70
C LEU A 72 -26.49 26.22 0.57
N GLY A 73 -25.40 25.46 0.60
CA GLY A 73 -25.04 24.57 1.70
C GLY A 73 -24.46 25.29 2.92
N ASN A 74 -24.28 24.52 3.98
CA ASN A 74 -23.61 24.95 5.22
C ASN A 74 -22.26 24.23 5.38
N VAL A 75 -21.54 24.47 6.48
CA VAL A 75 -20.23 23.82 6.75
C VAL A 75 -20.30 22.30 6.65
N TRP A 76 -21.43 21.68 7.01
CA TRP A 76 -21.61 20.23 6.88
C TRP A 76 -21.55 19.77 5.41
N HIS A 77 -22.18 20.50 4.49
CA HIS A 77 -22.18 20.18 3.06
C HIS A 77 -20.80 20.37 2.40
N VAL A 78 -19.96 21.27 2.94
CA VAL A 78 -18.56 21.39 2.49
C VAL A 78 -17.75 20.16 2.88
N ILE A 79 -18.06 19.53 4.02
CA ILE A 79 -17.28 18.42 4.57
C ILE A 79 -17.82 17.08 4.08
N HIS A 80 -19.12 16.84 4.22
CA HIS A 80 -19.76 15.55 3.98
C HIS A 80 -20.28 15.45 2.55
N THR A 81 -19.33 15.32 1.62
CA THR A 81 -19.63 15.08 0.21
C THR A 81 -19.67 13.58 -0.10
N ALA A 82 -20.18 13.22 -1.29
CA ALA A 82 -20.25 11.84 -1.75
C ALA A 82 -18.88 11.12 -1.69
N LEU A 83 -17.78 11.86 -1.91
CA LEU A 83 -16.44 11.29 -1.99
C LEU A 83 -15.63 11.38 -0.70
N TRP A 84 -16.08 12.12 0.32
CA TRP A 84 -15.26 12.41 1.50
C TRP A 84 -14.87 11.16 2.29
N ASN A 85 -15.83 10.31 2.64
CA ASN A 85 -15.57 9.06 3.37
C ASN A 85 -14.71 8.06 2.58
N PRO A 86 -15.05 7.71 1.32
CA PRO A 86 -14.19 6.84 0.52
C PRO A 86 -12.77 7.39 0.35
N LEU A 87 -12.62 8.71 0.16
CA LEU A 87 -11.32 9.37 0.03
C LEU A 87 -10.51 9.30 1.32
N ASN A 88 -11.15 9.54 2.47
CA ASN A 88 -10.53 9.40 3.79
C ASN A 88 -9.99 7.99 4.01
N VAL A 89 -10.82 6.96 3.79
CA VAL A 89 -10.41 5.57 3.97
C VAL A 89 -9.24 5.22 3.05
N HIS A 90 -9.34 5.56 1.76
CA HIS A 90 -8.26 5.32 0.81
C HIS A 90 -6.95 6.01 1.22
N ARG A 91 -7.01 7.27 1.66
CA ARG A 91 -5.82 8.04 2.03
C ARG A 91 -5.21 7.62 3.37
N ILE A 92 -6.00 7.17 4.35
CA ILE A 92 -5.45 6.59 5.58
C ILE A 92 -4.61 5.37 5.24
N LEU A 93 -5.18 4.43 4.49
CA LEU A 93 -4.46 3.22 4.07
C LEU A 93 -3.21 3.58 3.24
N GLY A 94 -3.36 4.53 2.31
CA GLY A 94 -2.27 4.99 1.44
C GLY A 94 -1.12 5.66 2.23
N ASN A 95 -1.44 6.56 3.16
CA ASN A 95 -0.46 7.25 3.98
C ASN A 95 0.28 6.29 4.91
N MET A 96 -0.42 5.32 5.51
CA MET A 96 0.21 4.31 6.37
C MET A 96 1.12 3.37 5.58
N ALA A 97 0.67 2.93 4.40
CA ALA A 97 1.50 2.11 3.51
C ALA A 97 2.74 2.87 3.02
N PHE A 98 2.56 4.14 2.63
CA PHE A 98 3.65 5.02 2.21
C PHE A 98 4.65 5.31 3.35
N GLY A 99 4.17 5.65 4.55
CA GLY A 99 5.01 5.90 5.72
C GLY A 99 5.86 4.67 6.06
N GLY A 100 5.26 3.48 6.05
CA GLY A 100 6.00 2.21 6.18
C GLY A 100 7.06 2.04 5.10
N GLY A 101 6.73 2.36 3.84
CA GLY A 101 7.68 2.34 2.72
C GLY A 101 8.87 3.30 2.88
N VAL A 102 8.64 4.54 3.32
CA VAL A 102 9.70 5.54 3.54
C VAL A 102 10.64 5.13 4.67
N VAL A 103 10.09 4.66 5.80
CA VAL A 103 10.89 4.16 6.93
C VAL A 103 11.69 2.92 6.52
N ALA A 104 11.08 2.02 5.72
CA ALA A 104 11.77 0.86 5.19
C ALA A 104 12.88 1.26 4.21
N ALA A 105 12.68 2.29 3.37
CA ALA A 105 13.70 2.79 2.46
C ALA A 105 14.88 3.44 3.21
N TYR A 106 14.62 4.16 4.30
CA TYR A 106 15.67 4.63 5.21
C TYR A 106 16.48 3.47 5.78
N ALA A 107 15.78 2.45 6.29
CA ALA A 107 16.42 1.26 6.84
C ALA A 107 17.25 0.51 5.77
N ALA A 108 16.75 0.43 4.54
CA ALA A 108 17.47 -0.16 3.41
C ALA A 108 18.74 0.63 3.06
N TYR A 109 18.65 1.97 3.00
CA TYR A 109 19.82 2.84 2.79
C TYR A 109 20.88 2.61 3.88
N ARG A 110 20.45 2.65 5.15
CA ARG A 110 21.34 2.46 6.30
C ARG A 110 21.94 1.06 6.34
N PHE A 111 21.17 0.02 6.02
CA PHE A 111 21.65 -1.35 5.89
C PHE A 111 22.78 -1.45 4.85
N LEU A 112 22.59 -0.84 3.67
CA LEU A 112 23.57 -0.87 2.58
C LEU A 112 24.84 -0.06 2.91
N SER A 113 24.70 1.02 3.69
CA SER A 113 25.84 1.83 4.13
C SER A 113 26.50 1.36 5.43
N SER A 114 25.95 0.36 6.12
CA SER A 114 26.42 -0.11 7.43
C SER A 114 27.79 -0.79 7.32
N LYS A 115 28.71 -0.40 8.20
CA LYS A 115 30.07 -0.96 8.24
C LYS A 115 30.23 -2.10 9.23
N THR A 116 29.35 -2.20 10.22
CA THR A 116 29.34 -3.28 11.20
C THR A 116 28.15 -4.20 11.01
N ASP A 117 28.30 -5.45 11.45
CA ASP A 117 27.21 -6.43 11.38
C ASP A 117 26.07 -6.08 12.35
N GLU A 118 26.38 -5.45 13.48
CA GLU A 118 25.40 -4.98 14.46
C GLU A 118 24.50 -3.87 13.89
N GLU A 119 25.09 -2.85 13.25
CA GLU A 119 24.31 -1.80 12.58
C GLU A 119 23.45 -2.40 11.47
N ARG A 120 24.03 -3.30 10.67
CA ARG A 120 23.31 -3.98 9.59
C ARG A 120 22.12 -4.79 10.12
N ALA A 121 22.31 -5.50 11.23
CA ALA A 121 21.24 -6.25 11.90
C ALA A 121 20.13 -5.33 12.43
N HIS A 122 20.49 -4.20 13.03
CA HIS A 122 19.52 -3.22 13.52
C HIS A 122 18.64 -2.66 12.38
N TYR A 123 19.25 -2.22 11.28
CA TYR A 123 18.50 -1.67 10.15
C TYR A 123 17.72 -2.75 9.39
N ASP A 124 18.20 -3.98 9.38
CA ASP A 124 17.44 -5.11 8.85
C ASP A 124 16.15 -5.37 9.64
N TRP A 125 16.22 -5.26 10.97
CA TRP A 125 15.06 -5.33 11.86
C TRP A 125 14.11 -4.14 11.67
N MET A 126 14.65 -2.92 11.57
CA MET A 126 13.86 -1.72 11.30
C MET A 126 13.08 -1.85 9.98
N GLY A 127 13.76 -2.28 8.92
CA GLY A 127 13.14 -2.54 7.62
C GLY A 127 12.08 -3.63 7.69
N TYR A 128 12.32 -4.70 8.46
CA TYR A 128 11.34 -5.76 8.70
C TYR A 128 10.04 -5.24 9.32
N ILE A 129 10.13 -4.39 10.35
CA ILE A 129 8.95 -3.85 11.05
C ILE A 129 8.19 -2.88 10.14
N ALA A 130 8.91 -1.95 9.51
CA ALA A 130 8.34 -0.96 8.61
C ALA A 130 7.65 -1.63 7.39
N MET A 131 8.26 -2.66 6.81
CA MET A 131 7.65 -3.45 5.75
C MET A 131 6.42 -4.21 6.21
N SER A 132 6.44 -4.80 7.41
CA SER A 132 5.26 -5.51 7.93
C SER A 132 4.05 -4.60 8.08
N LEU A 133 4.25 -3.37 8.58
CA LEU A 133 3.22 -2.34 8.66
C LEU A 133 2.80 -1.88 7.26
N GLY A 134 3.75 -1.55 6.39
CA GLY A 134 3.48 -1.10 5.03
C GLY A 134 2.62 -2.09 4.23
N VAL A 135 2.93 -3.38 4.32
CA VAL A 135 2.17 -4.47 3.67
C VAL A 135 0.77 -4.60 4.26
N ALA A 136 0.62 -4.51 5.58
CA ALA A 136 -0.69 -4.62 6.24
C ALA A 136 -1.68 -3.56 5.75
N PHE A 137 -1.20 -2.35 5.44
CA PHE A 137 -2.03 -1.26 4.89
C PHE A 137 -2.10 -1.26 3.35
N LEU A 138 -1.08 -1.79 2.66
CA LEU A 138 -1.09 -1.95 1.20
C LEU A 138 -2.14 -2.97 0.73
N ILE A 139 -2.31 -4.10 1.43
CA ILE A 139 -3.26 -5.15 1.03
C ILE A 139 -4.72 -4.62 0.89
N PRO A 140 -5.29 -3.88 1.87
CA PRO A 140 -6.65 -3.34 1.73
C PRO A 140 -6.76 -2.11 0.83
N LEU A 141 -5.65 -1.43 0.51
CA LEU A 141 -5.64 -0.16 -0.22
C LEU A 141 -6.31 -0.21 -1.61
N PRO A 142 -6.06 -1.22 -2.48
CA PRO A 142 -6.74 -1.33 -3.77
C PRO A 142 -8.27 -1.37 -3.65
N PHE A 143 -8.81 -2.00 -2.59
CA PHE A 143 -10.25 -2.09 -2.38
C PHE A 143 -10.86 -0.76 -1.96
N ALA A 144 -10.18 -0.01 -1.09
CA ALA A 144 -10.58 1.36 -0.78
C ALA A 144 -10.54 2.26 -2.03
N GLY A 145 -9.56 2.05 -2.92
CA GLY A 145 -9.49 2.74 -4.20
C GLY A 145 -10.65 2.37 -5.14
N TYR A 146 -11.01 1.09 -5.19
CA TYR A 146 -12.16 0.60 -5.95
C TYR A 146 -13.48 1.21 -5.44
N TRP A 147 -13.66 1.24 -4.11
CA TRP A 147 -14.81 1.89 -3.49
C TRP A 147 -14.87 3.38 -3.88
N LEU A 148 -13.76 4.11 -3.74
CA LEU A 148 -13.69 5.51 -4.15
C LEU A 148 -14.07 5.70 -5.63
N MET A 149 -13.57 4.87 -6.54
CA MET A 149 -13.91 4.97 -7.97
C MET A 149 -15.36 4.63 -8.28
N ARG A 150 -15.95 3.68 -7.56
CA ARG A 150 -17.38 3.39 -7.66
C ARG A 150 -18.22 4.61 -7.27
N GLU A 151 -17.87 5.28 -6.17
CA GLU A 151 -18.59 6.49 -5.73
C GLU A 151 -18.39 7.67 -6.71
N VAL A 152 -17.21 7.82 -7.32
CA VAL A 152 -17.00 8.82 -8.39
C VAL A 152 -17.93 8.55 -9.57
N TYR A 153 -18.02 7.29 -10.02
CA TYR A 153 -18.88 6.90 -11.13
C TYR A 153 -20.37 7.12 -10.79
N ALA A 154 -20.79 6.74 -9.58
CA ALA A 154 -22.16 6.91 -9.11
C ALA A 154 -22.55 8.39 -8.98
N TYR A 155 -21.62 9.24 -8.54
CA TYR A 155 -21.83 10.67 -8.44
C TYR A 155 -21.99 11.32 -9.83
N ARG A 156 -21.05 11.05 -10.76
CA ARG A 156 -21.17 11.49 -12.17
C ARG A 156 -20.57 10.46 -13.12
N GLN A 157 -21.42 9.95 -14.00
CA GLN A 157 -21.02 9.00 -15.05
C GLN A 157 -19.94 9.58 -15.98
N GLN A 158 -20.00 10.87 -16.31
CA GLN A 158 -19.01 11.53 -17.19
C GLN A 158 -17.58 11.51 -16.61
N MET A 159 -17.43 11.69 -15.29
CA MET A 159 -16.14 11.55 -14.63
C MET A 159 -15.64 10.09 -14.75
N GLY A 160 -16.53 9.13 -14.54
CA GLY A 160 -16.23 7.71 -14.71
C GLY A 160 -15.75 7.35 -16.11
N ILE A 161 -16.44 7.84 -17.15
CA ILE A 161 -16.06 7.65 -18.56
C ILE A 161 -14.68 8.27 -18.80
N THR A 162 -14.45 9.49 -18.33
CA THR A 162 -13.17 10.21 -18.50
C THR A 162 -11.98 9.44 -17.90
N LEU A 163 -12.19 8.82 -16.73
CA LEU A 163 -11.18 8.05 -16.00
C LEU A 163 -10.88 6.69 -16.67
N MET A 164 -11.91 5.92 -17.01
CA MET A 164 -11.76 4.49 -17.35
C MET A 164 -11.83 4.18 -18.85
N GLY A 165 -12.47 5.02 -19.65
CA GLY A 165 -12.62 4.79 -21.10
C GLY A 165 -12.23 5.99 -21.98
N GLY A 166 -11.92 7.14 -21.36
CA GLY A 166 -11.63 8.39 -22.04
C GLY A 166 -10.16 8.79 -21.93
N LEU A 167 -9.92 10.10 -21.87
CA LEU A 167 -8.59 10.69 -22.00
C LEU A 167 -7.58 10.24 -20.93
N LEU A 168 -8.04 9.79 -19.76
CA LEU A 168 -7.18 9.36 -18.65
C LEU A 168 -7.01 7.84 -18.56
N ALA A 169 -7.64 7.05 -19.45
CA ALA A 169 -7.65 5.59 -19.36
C ALA A 169 -6.23 4.97 -19.35
N TRP A 170 -5.32 5.52 -20.16
CA TRP A 170 -3.92 5.06 -20.20
C TRP A 170 -3.14 5.41 -18.92
N LEU A 171 -3.49 6.49 -18.22
CA LEU A 171 -2.91 6.78 -16.90
C LEU A 171 -3.38 5.75 -15.87
N PHE A 172 -4.60 5.21 -15.99
CA PHE A 172 -5.05 4.07 -15.18
C PHE A 172 -4.32 2.77 -15.51
N ILE A 173 -3.89 2.58 -16.76
CA ILE A 173 -3.03 1.44 -17.11
C ILE A 173 -1.63 1.60 -16.52
N ILE A 174 -1.04 2.80 -16.57
CA ILE A 174 0.22 3.11 -15.88
C ILE A 174 0.05 2.88 -14.37
N GLN A 175 -1.06 3.33 -13.78
CA GLN A 175 -1.39 3.08 -12.39
C GLN A 175 -1.47 1.56 -12.10
N ALA A 176 -2.16 0.78 -12.93
CA ALA A 176 -2.25 -0.67 -12.77
C ALA A 176 -0.87 -1.35 -12.79
N THR A 177 0.01 -0.94 -13.71
CA THR A 177 1.40 -1.41 -13.76
C THR A 177 2.16 -1.09 -12.47
N MET A 178 1.98 0.12 -11.93
CA MET A 178 2.64 0.52 -10.70
C MET A 178 2.11 -0.23 -9.47
N ILE A 179 0.80 -0.49 -9.38
CA ILE A 179 0.24 -1.39 -8.36
C ILE A 179 0.89 -2.78 -8.48
N GLY A 180 1.05 -3.28 -9.70
CA GLY A 180 1.79 -4.51 -9.99
C GLY A 180 3.21 -4.51 -9.44
N ILE A 181 3.97 -3.44 -9.68
CA ILE A 181 5.31 -3.25 -9.14
C ILE A 181 5.30 -3.25 -7.61
N LEU A 182 4.34 -2.59 -6.96
CA LEU A 182 4.23 -2.56 -5.51
C LEU A 182 4.08 -3.97 -4.93
N PHE A 183 3.16 -4.77 -5.48
CA PHE A 183 2.94 -6.14 -5.02
C PHE A 183 4.09 -7.07 -5.38
N LEU A 184 4.66 -6.97 -6.59
CA LEU A 184 5.82 -7.77 -7.00
C LEU A 184 7.00 -7.54 -6.05
N THR A 185 7.32 -6.27 -5.81
CA THR A 185 8.45 -5.87 -4.98
C THR A 185 8.24 -6.24 -3.51
N THR A 186 7.01 -6.07 -3.02
CA THR A 186 6.60 -6.54 -1.69
C THR A 186 6.81 -8.04 -1.53
N ASN A 187 6.28 -8.85 -2.45
CA ASN A 187 6.43 -10.30 -2.39
C ASN A 187 7.89 -10.71 -2.50
N TYR A 188 8.64 -10.09 -3.40
CA TYR A 188 10.06 -10.34 -3.55
C TYR A 188 10.83 -10.09 -2.25
N TYR A 189 10.57 -8.97 -1.57
CA TYR A 189 11.18 -8.70 -0.26
C TYR A 189 10.82 -9.79 0.77
N LEU A 190 9.53 -10.14 0.90
CA LEU A 190 9.07 -11.18 1.84
C LEU A 190 9.75 -12.53 1.58
N TRP A 191 9.92 -12.90 0.32
CA TRP A 191 10.59 -14.13 -0.11
C TRP A 191 12.08 -14.13 0.18
N GLN A 192 12.79 -13.02 -0.05
CA GLN A 192 14.20 -12.90 0.35
C GLN A 192 14.35 -12.96 1.87
N ALA A 193 13.42 -12.35 2.60
CA ALA A 193 13.44 -12.33 4.05
C ALA A 193 13.17 -13.69 4.70
N LEU A 194 12.57 -14.65 4.00
CA LEU A 194 12.50 -16.04 4.44
C LEU A 194 13.90 -16.70 4.51
N GLY A 195 14.87 -16.25 3.70
CA GLY A 195 16.21 -16.81 3.66
C GLY A 195 17.03 -16.59 4.95
N ARG A 196 16.73 -15.53 5.70
CA ARG A 196 17.36 -15.25 7.02
C ARG A 196 16.65 -15.92 8.20
N MET A 197 15.53 -16.61 7.96
CA MET A 197 14.74 -17.25 9.01
C MET A 197 15.04 -18.74 9.07
N THR A 198 15.44 -19.24 10.25
CA THR A 198 15.66 -20.67 10.47
C THR A 198 14.35 -21.45 10.25
N GLY A 199 14.33 -22.34 9.25
CA GLY A 199 13.12 -23.06 8.81
C GLY A 199 12.32 -22.39 7.69
N GLY A 200 12.73 -21.23 7.18
CA GLY A 200 12.10 -20.58 6.03
C GLY A 200 12.23 -21.36 4.71
N GLU A 201 13.23 -22.23 4.60
CA GLU A 201 13.49 -23.12 3.45
C GLU A 201 12.27 -23.96 3.05
N ARG A 202 11.43 -24.33 4.02
CA ARG A 202 10.17 -25.07 3.82
C ARG A 202 9.24 -24.40 2.81
N PHE A 203 9.28 -23.07 2.74
CA PHE A 203 8.43 -22.27 1.86
C PHE A 203 9.11 -21.94 0.52
N GLN A 204 10.46 -21.94 0.46
CA GLN A 204 11.23 -21.52 -0.72
C GLN A 204 10.85 -22.31 -1.99
N LYS A 205 10.65 -23.63 -1.86
CA LYS A 205 10.27 -24.50 -2.98
C LYS A 205 8.93 -24.15 -3.65
N TYR A 206 8.05 -23.46 -2.94
CA TYR A 206 6.72 -23.08 -3.45
C TYR A 206 6.68 -21.68 -4.09
N ILE A 207 7.71 -20.86 -3.88
CA ILE A 207 7.75 -19.47 -4.37
C ILE A 207 7.57 -19.40 -5.89
N LYS A 208 8.11 -20.36 -6.65
CA LYS A 208 7.93 -20.43 -8.11
C LYS A 208 6.45 -20.45 -8.55
N TYR A 209 5.58 -21.09 -7.78
CA TYR A 209 4.14 -21.12 -8.08
C TYR A 209 3.47 -19.78 -7.75
N LEU A 210 3.88 -19.14 -6.66
CA LEU A 210 3.41 -17.80 -6.29
C LEU A 210 3.84 -16.75 -7.33
N VAL A 211 5.08 -16.84 -7.82
CA VAL A 211 5.58 -16.01 -8.93
C VAL A 211 4.73 -16.21 -10.17
N PHE A 212 4.44 -17.45 -10.55
CA PHE A 212 3.59 -17.74 -11.71
C PHE A 212 2.20 -17.10 -11.59
N ILE A 213 1.52 -17.30 -10.46
CA ILE A 213 0.19 -16.70 -10.21
C ILE A 213 0.26 -15.17 -10.24
N LEU A 214 1.28 -14.59 -9.61
CA LEU A 214 1.47 -13.13 -9.58
C LEU A 214 1.72 -12.57 -10.98
N VAL A 215 2.56 -13.22 -11.79
CA VAL A 215 2.86 -12.78 -13.16
C VAL A 215 1.63 -12.92 -14.06
N VAL A 216 0.92 -14.05 -14.03
CA VAL A 216 -0.31 -14.23 -14.82
C VAL A 216 -1.38 -13.21 -14.41
N GLY A 217 -1.58 -13.04 -13.10
CA GLY A 217 -2.50 -12.03 -12.56
C GLY A 217 -2.12 -10.61 -13.00
N LEU A 218 -0.82 -10.31 -13.01
CA LEU A 218 -0.30 -9.01 -13.45
C LEU A 218 -0.54 -8.78 -14.94
N LEU A 219 -0.24 -9.76 -15.79
CA LEU A 219 -0.47 -9.69 -17.23
C LEU A 219 -1.94 -9.40 -17.56
N VAL A 220 -2.87 -10.08 -16.88
CA VAL A 220 -4.31 -9.81 -17.00
C VAL A 220 -4.62 -8.39 -16.50
N PHE A 221 -4.11 -8.00 -15.35
CA PHE A 221 -4.44 -6.72 -14.71
C PHE A 221 -3.99 -5.50 -15.54
N ILE A 222 -2.81 -5.55 -16.15
CA ILE A 222 -2.26 -4.43 -16.94
C ILE A 222 -2.78 -4.36 -18.37
N THR A 223 -3.48 -5.38 -18.87
CA THR A 223 -3.94 -5.39 -20.26
C THR A 223 -4.92 -4.23 -20.51
N PRO A 224 -4.71 -3.37 -21.52
CA PRO A 224 -5.59 -2.25 -21.81
C PRO A 224 -6.86 -2.71 -22.55
N HIS A 225 -7.96 -1.98 -22.38
CA HIS A 225 -9.21 -2.26 -23.11
C HIS A 225 -9.17 -1.72 -24.55
N THR A 226 -8.43 -0.64 -24.76
CA THR A 226 -8.22 0.04 -26.05
C THR A 226 -6.72 0.21 -26.30
N ILE A 227 -6.27 -0.02 -27.53
CA ILE A 227 -4.84 0.10 -27.90
C ILE A 227 -4.63 1.44 -28.61
N VAL A 228 -3.47 2.09 -28.40
CA VAL A 228 -3.07 3.25 -29.22
C VAL A 228 -2.64 2.74 -30.58
N MET A 229 -3.35 3.14 -31.63
CA MET A 229 -3.23 2.57 -32.96
C MET A 229 -3.25 3.68 -34.01
N SER A 230 -2.53 3.47 -35.10
CA SER A 230 -2.66 4.28 -36.31
C SER A 230 -4.02 4.06 -36.98
N PRO A 231 -4.47 4.99 -37.85
CA PRO A 231 -5.72 4.80 -38.59
C PRO A 231 -5.74 3.52 -39.45
N ALA A 232 -4.59 3.09 -39.99
CA ALA A 232 -4.47 1.87 -40.78
C ALA A 232 -4.68 0.62 -39.91
N GLU A 233 -4.07 0.59 -38.73
CA GLU A 233 -4.24 -0.50 -37.75
C GLU A 233 -5.68 -0.57 -37.24
N LEU A 234 -6.31 0.58 -36.94
CA LEU A 234 -7.71 0.65 -36.54
C LEU A 234 -8.63 0.04 -37.60
N LYS A 235 -8.39 0.36 -38.88
CA LYS A 235 -9.15 -0.22 -40.01
C LYS A 235 -8.90 -1.72 -40.13
N ALA A 236 -7.66 -2.18 -39.97
CA ALA A 236 -7.30 -3.60 -40.04
C ALA A 236 -7.93 -4.42 -38.90
N MET A 237 -8.06 -3.84 -37.71
CA MET A 237 -8.69 -4.49 -36.55
C MET A 237 -10.21 -4.45 -36.55
N GLY A 238 -10.83 -3.62 -37.40
CA GLY A 238 -12.29 -3.49 -37.47
C GLY A 238 -12.90 -2.77 -36.26
N GLY A 239 -12.10 -2.10 -35.43
CA GLY A 239 -12.59 -1.38 -34.24
C GLY A 239 -11.46 -0.96 -33.28
N GLN A 240 -11.82 -0.17 -32.26
CA GLN A 240 -10.87 0.33 -31.26
C GLN A 240 -10.41 -0.73 -30.24
N GLN A 241 -11.07 -1.89 -30.22
CA GLN A 241 -10.81 -2.97 -29.28
C GLN A 241 -10.24 -4.16 -30.02
N HIS A 242 -9.09 -4.67 -29.55
CA HIS A 242 -8.52 -5.89 -30.09
C HIS A 242 -9.41 -7.09 -29.71
N PRO A 243 -9.76 -7.99 -30.64
CA PRO A 243 -10.74 -9.08 -30.40
C PRO A 243 -10.39 -10.00 -29.21
N VAL A 244 -9.09 -10.26 -29.00
CA VAL A 244 -8.59 -11.06 -27.88
C VAL A 244 -8.22 -10.19 -26.67
N LEU A 245 -7.25 -9.28 -26.81
CA LEU A 245 -6.72 -8.48 -25.69
C LEU A 245 -7.75 -7.55 -25.06
N GLY A 246 -8.70 -7.01 -25.83
CA GLY A 246 -9.75 -6.13 -25.33
C GLY A 246 -10.60 -6.78 -24.23
N ASN A 247 -10.77 -8.10 -24.27
CA ASN A 247 -11.49 -8.87 -23.26
C ASN A 247 -10.76 -8.91 -21.91
N TYR A 248 -9.43 -8.87 -21.88
CA TYR A 248 -8.68 -8.77 -20.63
C TYR A 248 -8.65 -7.34 -20.07
N GLY A 249 -8.96 -6.35 -20.91
CA GLY A 249 -9.07 -4.95 -20.51
C GLY A 249 -10.34 -4.60 -19.74
N VAL A 250 -11.35 -5.48 -19.68
CA VAL A 250 -12.59 -5.22 -18.95
C VAL A 250 -12.40 -5.32 -17.43
N MET A 251 -13.19 -4.57 -16.67
CA MET A 251 -13.09 -4.55 -15.20
C MET A 251 -13.20 -5.92 -14.54
N SER A 252 -13.98 -6.84 -15.10
CA SER A 252 -14.14 -8.19 -14.54
C SER A 252 -12.83 -9.00 -14.58
N ALA A 253 -12.13 -8.97 -15.71
CA ALA A 253 -10.82 -9.62 -15.87
C ALA A 253 -9.77 -8.99 -14.95
N LYS A 254 -9.71 -7.64 -14.93
CA LYS A 254 -8.80 -6.88 -14.08
C LYS A 254 -9.01 -7.20 -12.61
N ASN A 255 -10.27 -7.29 -12.15
CA ASN A 255 -10.60 -7.68 -10.79
C ASN A 255 -10.13 -9.11 -10.48
N GLY A 256 -10.29 -10.06 -11.39
CA GLY A 256 -9.74 -11.41 -11.23
C GLY A 256 -8.22 -11.41 -11.05
N GLY A 257 -7.51 -10.68 -11.92
CA GLY A 257 -6.05 -10.55 -11.89
C GLY A 257 -5.54 -9.92 -10.59
N ILE A 258 -6.08 -8.76 -10.19
CA ILE A 258 -5.63 -8.08 -8.96
C ILE A 258 -5.94 -8.88 -7.70
N ASN A 259 -7.10 -9.56 -7.62
CA ASN A 259 -7.41 -10.40 -6.47
C ASN A 259 -6.44 -11.59 -6.36
N ALA A 260 -6.02 -12.19 -7.48
CA ALA A 260 -5.00 -13.24 -7.48
C ALA A 260 -3.63 -12.73 -6.96
N ILE A 261 -3.22 -11.52 -7.36
CA ILE A 261 -1.99 -10.86 -6.87
C ILE A 261 -2.08 -10.60 -5.36
N ILE A 262 -3.20 -10.06 -4.90
CA ILE A 262 -3.41 -9.75 -3.48
C ILE A 262 -3.43 -11.03 -2.65
N MET A 263 -4.16 -12.07 -3.09
CA MET A 263 -4.21 -13.38 -2.43
C MET A 263 -2.82 -14.01 -2.31
N THR A 264 -2.01 -13.92 -3.37
CA THR A 264 -0.61 -14.35 -3.35
C THR A 264 0.19 -13.60 -2.28
N THR A 265 -0.03 -12.29 -2.14
CA THR A 265 0.62 -11.46 -1.14
C THR A 265 0.21 -11.81 0.27
N ILE A 266 -1.08 -12.08 0.52
CA ILE A 266 -1.58 -12.53 1.83
C ILE A 266 -0.93 -13.86 2.21
N ILE A 267 -0.85 -14.82 1.28
CA ILE A 267 -0.17 -16.11 1.51
C ILE A 267 1.31 -15.90 1.84
N SER A 268 2.02 -15.09 1.05
CA SER A 268 3.43 -14.74 1.30
C SER A 268 3.60 -14.12 2.69
N PHE A 269 2.68 -13.26 3.12
CA PHE A 269 2.70 -12.62 4.44
C PHE A 269 2.44 -13.61 5.58
N ILE A 270 1.49 -14.54 5.41
CA ILE A 270 1.24 -15.62 6.38
C ILE A 270 2.46 -16.55 6.50
N TRP A 271 3.08 -16.91 5.38
CA TRP A 271 4.30 -17.74 5.39
C TRP A 271 5.47 -17.02 6.03
N TYR A 272 5.60 -15.73 5.79
CA TYR A 272 6.56 -14.86 6.44
C TYR A 272 6.40 -14.87 7.97
N GLN A 273 5.18 -14.74 8.48
CA GLN A 273 4.89 -14.86 9.92
C GLN A 273 5.24 -16.25 10.51
N ARG A 274 5.20 -17.29 9.66
CA ARG A 274 5.55 -18.68 10.01
C ARG A 274 7.02 -19.03 9.78
N GLY A 275 7.82 -18.15 9.18
CA GLY A 275 9.15 -18.50 8.67
C GLY A 275 10.03 -19.19 9.72
N ASN A 276 10.09 -18.61 10.92
CA ASN A 276 10.87 -19.12 12.06
C ASN A 276 10.05 -19.85 13.15
N ARG A 277 8.76 -20.09 12.93
CA ARG A 277 7.84 -20.66 13.94
C ARG A 277 7.04 -21.83 13.38
N VAL A 278 6.65 -22.75 14.26
CA VAL A 278 5.74 -23.85 13.92
C VAL A 278 4.57 -23.86 14.90
N PRO A 279 3.32 -23.91 14.43
CA PRO A 279 2.16 -24.15 15.28
C PRO A 279 2.30 -25.45 16.08
N THR A 280 2.06 -25.38 17.39
CA THR A 280 2.12 -26.52 18.34
C THR A 280 0.75 -26.87 18.92
N VAL A 281 -0.28 -26.09 18.61
CA VAL A 281 -1.65 -26.32 19.06
C VAL A 281 -2.20 -27.65 18.51
N SER A 282 -3.02 -28.35 19.31
CA SER A 282 -3.56 -29.68 18.95
C SER A 282 -4.38 -29.68 17.65
N TRP A 283 -5.08 -28.57 17.37
CA TRP A 283 -5.88 -28.40 16.16
C TRP A 283 -5.09 -27.85 14.96
N ALA A 284 -3.76 -27.77 15.03
CA ALA A 284 -2.95 -27.17 13.97
C ALA A 284 -3.15 -27.84 12.60
N LYS A 285 -3.33 -29.17 12.57
CA LYS A 285 -3.61 -29.90 11.32
C LYS A 285 -4.93 -29.44 10.69
N PHE A 286 -6.00 -29.39 11.49
CA PHE A 286 -7.30 -28.90 11.06
C PHE A 286 -7.22 -27.44 10.59
N GLY A 287 -6.60 -26.56 11.38
CA GLY A 287 -6.45 -25.14 11.04
C GLY A 287 -5.70 -24.93 9.72
N ASN A 288 -4.63 -25.70 9.47
CA ASN A 288 -3.90 -25.63 8.20
C ASN A 288 -4.73 -26.10 7.00
N ILE A 289 -5.48 -27.20 7.14
CA ILE A 289 -6.37 -27.70 6.08
C ILE A 289 -7.46 -26.67 5.81
N PHE A 290 -8.10 -26.16 6.86
CA PHE A 290 -9.14 -25.13 6.75
C PHE A 290 -8.62 -23.88 6.03
N MET A 291 -7.46 -23.35 6.44
CA MET A 291 -6.82 -22.22 5.75
C MET A 291 -6.59 -22.53 4.27
N GLY A 292 -5.99 -23.68 3.96
CA GLY A 292 -5.72 -24.09 2.58
C GLY A 292 -6.99 -24.14 1.73
N CYS A 293 -8.02 -24.83 2.21
CA CYS A 293 -9.33 -24.90 1.55
C CYS A 293 -9.96 -23.52 1.39
N PHE A 294 -9.88 -22.67 2.41
CA PHE A 294 -10.45 -21.33 2.38
C PHE A 294 -9.79 -20.47 1.29
N PHE A 295 -8.46 -20.47 1.19
CA PHE A 295 -7.73 -19.76 0.13
C PHE A 295 -8.09 -20.29 -1.27
N VAL A 296 -8.17 -21.62 -1.43
CA VAL A 296 -8.53 -22.24 -2.71
C VAL A 296 -9.95 -21.88 -3.13
N ILE A 297 -10.93 -22.03 -2.23
CA ILE A 297 -12.33 -21.71 -2.52
C ILE A 297 -12.48 -20.21 -2.84
N ALA A 298 -11.86 -19.33 -2.06
CA ALA A 298 -11.89 -17.90 -2.34
C ALA A 298 -11.28 -17.55 -3.71
N GLN A 299 -10.15 -18.18 -4.05
CA GLN A 299 -9.52 -17.96 -5.35
C GLN A 299 -10.36 -18.50 -6.51
N LEU A 300 -10.95 -19.70 -6.37
CA LEU A 300 -11.86 -20.27 -7.37
C LEU A 300 -13.11 -19.41 -7.55
N ASN A 301 -13.70 -18.91 -6.46
CA ASN A 301 -14.82 -17.96 -6.52
C ASN A 301 -14.42 -16.68 -7.26
N ASN A 302 -13.24 -16.12 -6.98
CA ASN A 302 -12.77 -14.91 -7.65
C ASN A 302 -12.57 -15.11 -9.16
N VAL A 303 -11.99 -16.24 -9.57
CA VAL A 303 -11.82 -16.61 -10.97
C VAL A 303 -13.16 -16.86 -11.64
N TRP A 304 -14.06 -17.60 -10.97
CA TRP A 304 -15.40 -17.86 -11.47
C TRP A 304 -16.17 -16.56 -11.72
N LEU A 305 -16.19 -15.63 -10.76
CA LEU A 305 -16.85 -14.33 -10.91
C LEU A 305 -16.21 -13.47 -12.00
N ALA A 306 -14.89 -13.58 -12.21
CA ALA A 306 -14.20 -12.91 -13.31
C ALA A 306 -14.63 -13.48 -14.68
N CYS A 307 -14.79 -14.80 -14.78
CA CYS A 307 -15.29 -15.44 -15.99
C CYS A 307 -16.78 -15.16 -16.23
N TYR A 308 -17.61 -15.28 -15.19
CA TYR A 308 -19.05 -15.02 -15.24
C TYR A 308 -19.34 -13.58 -15.66
N GLY A 309 -18.50 -12.62 -15.25
CA GLY A 309 -18.64 -11.22 -15.62
C GLY A 309 -18.66 -10.98 -17.13
N TYR A 310 -18.06 -11.85 -17.95
CA TYR A 310 -18.12 -11.75 -19.42
C TYR A 310 -19.53 -11.95 -19.97
N PHE A 311 -20.37 -12.75 -19.31
CA PHE A 311 -21.70 -13.13 -19.79
C PHE A 311 -22.82 -12.20 -19.33
N ILE A 312 -22.50 -11.18 -18.52
CA ILE A 312 -23.49 -10.22 -18.01
C ILE A 312 -23.27 -8.80 -18.54
N PRO A 313 -24.34 -7.98 -18.59
CA PRO A 313 -24.26 -6.58 -18.97
C PRO A 313 -23.27 -5.77 -18.13
N ALA A 314 -22.60 -4.80 -18.76
CA ALA A 314 -21.52 -4.03 -18.13
C ALA A 314 -21.95 -3.24 -16.88
N ASN A 315 -23.19 -2.73 -16.86
CA ASN A 315 -23.76 -2.02 -15.71
C ASN A 315 -23.92 -2.91 -14.47
N VAL A 316 -24.25 -4.20 -14.65
CA VAL A 316 -24.36 -5.17 -13.55
C VAL A 316 -22.99 -5.74 -13.17
N ARG A 317 -22.09 -5.89 -14.16
CA ARG A 317 -20.73 -6.43 -13.99
C ARG A 317 -19.92 -5.73 -12.91
N ILE A 318 -20.09 -4.42 -12.76
CA ILE A 318 -19.39 -3.62 -11.73
C ILE A 318 -19.69 -4.16 -10.33
N GLY A 319 -20.91 -4.65 -10.08
CA GLY A 319 -21.32 -5.21 -8.79
C GLY A 319 -20.59 -6.50 -8.40
N LEU A 320 -20.09 -7.29 -9.36
CA LEU A 320 -19.35 -8.54 -9.08
C LEU A 320 -18.02 -8.32 -8.35
N SER A 321 -17.50 -7.09 -8.36
CA SER A 321 -16.34 -6.73 -7.56
C SER A 321 -16.56 -6.97 -6.07
N VAL A 322 -17.74 -6.65 -5.53
CA VAL A 322 -18.04 -6.71 -4.10
C VAL A 322 -17.83 -8.13 -3.54
N PRO A 323 -18.42 -9.20 -4.10
CA PRO A 323 -18.16 -10.56 -3.65
C PRO A 323 -16.71 -11.01 -3.88
N GLN A 324 -16.03 -10.54 -4.94
CA GLN A 324 -14.60 -10.85 -5.14
C GLN A 324 -13.71 -10.23 -4.05
N VAL A 325 -13.96 -8.95 -3.74
CA VAL A 325 -13.29 -8.22 -2.67
C VAL A 325 -13.57 -8.86 -1.31
N ALA A 326 -14.83 -9.22 -1.05
CA ALA A 326 -15.21 -9.90 0.20
C ALA A 326 -14.48 -11.24 0.35
N GLY A 327 -14.38 -12.03 -0.72
CA GLY A 327 -13.58 -13.25 -0.74
C GLY A 327 -12.13 -13.00 -0.34
N THR A 328 -11.45 -12.07 -1.01
CA THR A 328 -10.03 -11.77 -0.73
C THR A 328 -9.80 -11.17 0.65
N LEU A 329 -10.62 -10.21 1.07
CA LEU A 329 -10.51 -9.59 2.39
C LEU A 329 -10.84 -10.56 3.52
N SER A 330 -11.76 -11.50 3.31
CA SER A 330 -12.02 -12.56 4.29
C SER A 330 -10.79 -13.45 4.49
N CYS A 331 -9.99 -13.72 3.44
CA CYS A 331 -8.72 -14.41 3.60
C CYS A 331 -7.74 -13.61 4.47
N LEU A 332 -7.65 -12.29 4.28
CA LEU A 332 -6.81 -11.45 5.14
C LEU A 332 -7.31 -11.45 6.60
N PHE A 333 -8.57 -11.05 6.82
CA PHE A 333 -9.11 -10.76 8.15
C PHE A 333 -9.51 -12.00 8.96
N LEU A 334 -9.75 -13.15 8.32
CA LEU A 334 -10.05 -14.40 9.03
C LEU A 334 -8.81 -15.29 9.14
N MET A 335 -8.04 -15.45 8.06
CA MET A 335 -6.90 -16.38 8.07
C MET A 335 -5.68 -15.80 8.77
N THR A 336 -5.48 -14.48 8.78
CA THR A 336 -4.36 -13.88 9.53
C THR A 336 -4.55 -14.03 11.04
N PRO A 337 -5.71 -13.70 11.65
CA PRO A 337 -5.92 -13.97 13.08
C PRO A 337 -5.91 -15.46 13.40
N LEU A 338 -6.50 -16.31 12.55
CA LEU A 338 -6.41 -17.77 12.72
C LEU A 338 -4.95 -18.24 12.73
N ASN A 339 -4.13 -17.73 11.81
CA ASN A 339 -2.70 -17.99 11.77
C ASN A 339 -2.00 -17.54 13.07
N LEU A 340 -2.25 -16.32 13.53
CA LEU A 340 -1.66 -15.79 14.75
C LEU A 340 -2.10 -16.59 15.99
N ALA A 341 -3.36 -17.03 16.03
CA ALA A 341 -3.87 -17.91 17.08
C ALA A 341 -3.17 -19.28 17.08
N MET A 342 -2.93 -19.86 15.89
CA MET A 342 -2.16 -21.10 15.75
C MET A 342 -0.69 -20.95 16.15
N LEU A 343 -0.12 -19.77 15.95
CA LEU A 343 1.25 -19.44 16.32
C LEU A 343 1.40 -19.03 17.80
N LYS A 344 0.30 -18.90 18.55
CA LYS A 344 0.34 -18.66 20.00
C LYS A 344 1.03 -19.85 20.66
N ASN A 345 2.14 -19.59 21.35
CA ASN A 345 3.03 -20.61 21.93
C ASN A 345 3.68 -21.56 20.91
N GLY A 346 3.74 -21.16 19.63
CA GLY A 346 4.40 -21.94 18.58
C GLY A 346 5.88 -22.12 18.86
N ARG A 347 6.42 -23.31 18.52
CA ARG A 347 7.83 -23.63 18.68
C ARG A 347 8.67 -22.75 17.75
N GLN A 348 9.63 -22.02 18.30
CA GLN A 348 10.64 -21.32 17.50
C GLN A 348 11.67 -22.33 17.00
N LEU A 349 11.95 -22.30 15.71
CA LEU A 349 12.90 -23.23 15.07
C LEU A 349 14.35 -22.79 15.23
N GLY A 350 14.59 -21.50 15.48
CA GLY A 350 15.90 -20.93 15.71
C GLY A 350 15.88 -19.41 15.64
N PRO A 351 17.02 -18.74 15.91
CA PRO A 351 17.11 -17.29 15.83
C PRO A 351 16.93 -16.80 14.39
N ILE A 352 16.44 -15.57 14.25
CA ILE A 352 16.45 -14.84 12.98
C ILE A 352 17.87 -14.27 12.80
N ARG A 353 18.48 -14.53 11.64
CA ARG A 353 19.82 -14.05 11.31
C ARG A 353 19.75 -12.62 10.74
N TRP A 354 19.47 -11.66 11.61
CA TRP A 354 19.42 -10.24 11.24
C TRP A 354 20.72 -9.80 10.57
N GLY A 355 20.61 -8.98 9.52
CA GLY A 355 21.76 -8.52 8.75
C GLY A 355 22.19 -9.48 7.63
N GLN A 356 21.73 -10.73 7.64
CA GLN A 356 22.09 -11.78 6.67
C GLN A 356 21.04 -11.94 5.55
N ILE A 357 20.39 -10.86 5.15
CA ILE A 357 19.52 -10.81 3.97
C ILE A 357 20.33 -10.29 2.77
N PRO A 358 20.16 -10.83 1.55
CA PRO A 358 20.95 -10.39 0.41
C PRO A 358 20.65 -8.92 0.03
N PRO A 359 21.64 -8.10 -0.39
CA PRO A 359 21.47 -6.68 -0.72
C PRO A 359 20.32 -6.36 -1.70
N ARG A 360 20.00 -7.30 -2.60
CA ARG A 360 18.86 -7.21 -3.53
C ARG A 360 17.50 -6.99 -2.85
N SER A 361 17.32 -7.43 -1.60
CA SER A 361 16.10 -7.14 -0.84
C SER A 361 15.98 -5.65 -0.51
N GLN A 362 17.09 -4.96 -0.31
CA GLN A 362 17.13 -3.54 0.05
C GLN A 362 16.84 -2.67 -1.17
N TYR A 363 17.38 -3.03 -2.34
CA TYR A 363 17.00 -2.38 -3.61
C TYR A 363 15.51 -2.56 -3.90
N ALA A 364 14.93 -3.72 -3.58
CA ALA A 364 13.50 -3.91 -3.67
C ALA A 364 12.73 -2.95 -2.74
N ILE A 365 13.12 -2.80 -1.47
CA ILE A 365 12.46 -1.84 -0.58
C ILE A 365 12.55 -0.39 -1.11
N ILE A 366 13.71 0.02 -1.60
CA ILE A 366 13.89 1.35 -2.20
C ILE A 366 12.96 1.51 -3.42
N MET A 367 12.90 0.50 -4.30
CA MET A 367 12.00 0.51 -5.45
C MET A 367 10.53 0.58 -5.03
N LEU A 368 10.14 -0.13 -3.98
CA LEU A 368 8.78 -0.10 -3.44
C LEU A 368 8.40 1.31 -2.99
N ALA A 369 9.25 1.95 -2.21
CA ALA A 369 9.00 3.29 -1.71
C ALA A 369 8.94 4.31 -2.86
N THR A 370 9.83 4.22 -3.84
CA THR A 370 9.83 5.06 -5.05
C THR A 370 8.56 4.85 -5.88
N ALA A 371 8.14 3.61 -6.08
CA ALA A 371 6.90 3.28 -6.78
C ALA A 371 5.67 3.87 -6.06
N PHE A 372 5.64 3.87 -4.72
CA PHE A 372 4.58 4.52 -3.96
C PHE A 372 4.56 6.03 -4.16
N THR A 373 5.72 6.72 -4.10
CA THR A 373 5.78 8.17 -4.33
C THR A 373 5.25 8.52 -5.71
N TRP A 374 5.66 7.76 -6.73
CA TRP A 374 5.19 7.96 -8.09
C TRP A 374 3.68 7.70 -8.20
N MET A 375 3.17 6.65 -7.55
CA MET A 375 1.74 6.32 -7.51
C MET A 375 0.94 7.49 -6.94
N MET A 376 1.42 8.10 -5.86
CA MET A 376 0.76 9.24 -5.24
C MET A 376 0.74 10.46 -6.16
N GLY A 377 1.85 10.74 -6.85
CA GLY A 377 1.92 11.82 -7.85
C GLY A 377 0.96 11.59 -9.01
N LEU A 378 0.94 10.38 -9.57
CA LEU A 378 0.03 9.99 -10.65
C LEU A 378 -1.44 10.11 -10.24
N MET A 379 -1.81 9.57 -9.08
CA MET A 379 -3.20 9.64 -8.60
C MET A 379 -3.62 11.05 -8.19
N GLY A 380 -2.67 11.88 -7.71
CA GLY A 380 -2.89 13.31 -7.50
C GLY A 380 -3.26 14.02 -8.80
N TYR A 381 -2.51 13.76 -9.87
CA TYR A 381 -2.80 14.30 -11.20
C TYR A 381 -4.16 13.82 -11.72
N ILE A 382 -4.43 12.51 -11.72
CA ILE A 382 -5.71 11.93 -12.19
C ILE A 382 -6.92 12.58 -11.49
N ARG A 383 -6.87 12.72 -10.16
CA ARG A 383 -7.94 13.36 -9.38
C ARG A 383 -8.11 14.84 -9.71
N SER A 384 -7.04 15.53 -10.12
CA SER A 384 -7.15 16.91 -10.56
C SER A 384 -7.74 17.01 -11.96
N SER A 385 -7.22 16.22 -12.89
CA SER A 385 -7.59 16.22 -14.30
C SER A 385 -8.99 15.72 -14.58
N VAL A 386 -9.58 14.88 -13.72
CA VAL A 386 -10.97 14.42 -13.90
C VAL A 386 -11.99 15.55 -13.82
N ARG A 387 -11.64 16.68 -13.17
CA ARG A 387 -12.47 17.89 -13.16
C ARG A 387 -12.33 18.71 -14.44
N LEU A 388 -11.47 18.31 -15.38
CA LEU A 388 -11.26 18.98 -16.67
C LEU A 388 -10.98 20.49 -16.50
N PHE A 389 -11.92 21.33 -16.95
CA PHE A 389 -11.87 22.78 -16.90
C PHE A 389 -12.60 23.38 -15.68
N TRP A 390 -12.79 22.60 -14.62
CA TRP A 390 -13.47 23.03 -13.40
C TRP A 390 -12.51 23.06 -12.19
N HIS A 391 -12.51 24.17 -11.45
CA HIS A 391 -11.91 24.22 -10.12
C HIS A 391 -12.78 23.48 -9.11
N VAL A 392 -14.09 23.70 -9.17
CA VAL A 392 -15.13 22.94 -8.46
C VAL A 392 -16.08 22.40 -9.51
N ASN A 393 -16.22 21.07 -9.57
CA ASN A 393 -16.95 20.38 -10.64
C ASN A 393 -18.36 20.95 -10.84
N GLU A 394 -18.65 21.43 -12.05
CA GLU A 394 -19.94 22.02 -12.45
C GLU A 394 -20.36 23.31 -11.71
N VAL A 395 -19.50 23.88 -10.86
CA VAL A 395 -19.81 25.08 -10.07
C VAL A 395 -18.89 26.24 -10.42
N MET A 396 -17.58 26.00 -10.44
CA MET A 396 -16.58 27.04 -10.69
C MET A 396 -15.73 26.64 -11.88
N ARG A 397 -16.10 27.16 -13.06
CA ARG A 397 -15.37 26.94 -14.31
C ARG A 397 -14.09 27.76 -14.33
N ASP A 398 -12.98 27.13 -14.72
CA ASP A 398 -11.75 27.81 -15.07
C ASP A 398 -11.90 28.40 -16.48
N ASN A 399 -11.96 29.73 -16.56
CA ASN A 399 -12.06 30.48 -17.82
C ASN A 399 -10.71 31.02 -18.29
N SER A 400 -9.62 30.65 -17.62
CA SER A 400 -8.29 31.09 -18.02
C SER A 400 -7.85 30.41 -19.32
N PRO A 401 -6.92 31.02 -20.09
CA PRO A 401 -6.32 30.40 -21.27
C PRO A 401 -5.59 29.07 -20.97
N TRP A 402 -5.33 28.78 -19.69
CA TRP A 402 -4.59 27.60 -19.24
C TRP A 402 -5.50 26.47 -18.72
N ALA A 403 -6.83 26.59 -18.91
CA ALA A 403 -7.81 25.59 -18.53
C ALA A 403 -7.80 24.35 -19.46
N TYR A 404 -6.69 23.61 -19.50
CA TYR A 404 -6.53 22.40 -20.30
C TYR A 404 -5.95 21.24 -19.49
N THR A 405 -6.24 20.02 -19.94
CA THR A 405 -5.63 18.82 -19.38
C THR A 405 -4.34 18.51 -20.13
N HIS A 406 -3.23 18.38 -19.39
CA HIS A 406 -1.94 18.08 -20.00
C HIS A 406 -1.92 16.69 -20.65
N THR A 407 -1.10 16.56 -21.69
CA THR A 407 -0.84 15.26 -22.30
C THR A 407 -0.21 14.29 -21.30
N ILE A 408 -0.41 12.99 -21.52
CA ILE A 408 0.12 11.93 -20.66
C ILE A 408 1.65 12.04 -20.51
N GLY A 409 2.35 12.31 -21.60
CA GLY A 409 3.82 12.46 -21.60
C GLY A 409 4.29 13.64 -20.75
N PHE A 410 3.66 14.80 -20.88
CA PHE A 410 3.98 15.96 -20.06
C PHE A 410 3.72 15.69 -18.58
N ALA A 411 2.53 15.16 -18.26
CA ALA A 411 2.16 14.83 -16.88
C ALA A 411 3.14 13.83 -16.26
N ALA A 412 3.51 12.76 -16.99
CA ALA A 412 4.47 11.76 -16.54
C ALA A 412 5.85 12.36 -16.25
N ASN A 413 6.34 13.29 -17.08
CA ASN A 413 7.61 13.98 -16.86
C ASN A 413 7.58 14.84 -15.59
N VAL A 414 6.53 15.63 -15.40
CA VAL A 414 6.38 16.48 -14.20
C VAL A 414 6.26 15.63 -12.94
N ILE A 415 5.49 14.54 -12.98
CA ILE A 415 5.40 13.59 -11.87
C ILE A 415 6.77 12.98 -11.58
N SER A 416 7.50 12.53 -12.61
CA SER A 416 8.84 11.95 -12.43
C SER A 416 9.82 12.95 -11.83
N PHE A 417 9.79 14.21 -12.29
CA PHE A 417 10.57 15.29 -11.71
C PHE A 417 10.27 15.48 -10.22
N ASN A 418 8.98 15.53 -9.84
CA ASN A 418 8.58 15.67 -8.44
C ASN A 418 9.01 14.48 -7.58
N VAL A 419 8.94 13.26 -8.12
CA VAL A 419 9.41 12.05 -7.43
C VAL A 419 10.92 12.11 -7.20
N LEU A 420 11.69 12.47 -8.23
CA LEU A 420 13.14 12.62 -8.13
C LEU A 420 13.51 13.72 -7.14
N PHE A 421 12.87 14.88 -7.22
CA PHE A 421 13.08 15.99 -6.29
C PHE A 421 12.82 15.55 -4.84
N PHE A 422 11.67 14.92 -4.59
CA PHE A 422 11.31 14.38 -3.28
C PHE A 422 12.38 13.42 -2.75
N TRP A 423 12.80 12.43 -3.55
CA TRP A 423 13.79 11.45 -3.11
C TRP A 423 15.19 12.04 -2.95
N ILE A 424 15.60 13.00 -3.77
CA ILE A 424 16.85 13.75 -3.57
C ILE A 424 16.80 14.50 -2.25
N SER A 425 15.70 15.21 -1.94
CA SER A 425 15.52 15.89 -0.66
C SER A 425 15.53 14.92 0.52
N ILE A 426 14.85 13.79 0.42
CA ILE A 426 14.81 12.77 1.47
C ILE A 426 16.19 12.13 1.68
N MET A 427 16.92 11.80 0.61
CA MET A 427 18.28 11.27 0.71
C MET A 427 19.24 12.29 1.32
N PHE A 428 19.08 13.57 0.99
CA PHE A 428 19.84 14.65 1.63
C PHE A 428 19.53 14.75 3.13
N VAL A 429 18.27 14.64 3.54
CA VAL A 429 17.88 14.59 4.96
C VAL A 429 18.44 13.35 5.65
N PHE A 430 18.42 12.18 5.01
CA PHE A 430 19.00 10.95 5.53
C PHE A 430 20.51 11.09 5.74
N TRP A 431 21.20 11.72 4.79
CA TRP A 431 22.62 12.04 4.90
C TRP A 431 22.89 13.05 6.03
N LEU A 432 22.14 14.15 6.12
CA LEU A 432 22.25 15.11 7.22
C LEU A 432 22.07 14.44 8.59
N GLY A 433 21.11 13.51 8.71
CA GLY A 433 20.90 12.73 9.93
C GLY A 433 22.12 11.90 10.35
N THR A 434 23.02 11.55 9.42
CA THR A 434 24.27 10.84 9.76
C THR A 434 25.30 11.73 10.44
N LEU A 435 25.25 13.04 10.22
CA LEU A 435 26.17 14.01 10.81
C LEU A 435 25.83 14.31 12.28
N GLY A 436 24.54 14.24 12.63
CA GLY A 436 24.03 14.55 13.98
C GLY A 436 24.01 13.39 14.96
N ALA A 437 24.30 12.16 14.52
CA ALA A 437 24.27 10.98 15.38
C ALA A 437 25.45 11.01 16.38
N LYS A 438 25.21 11.51 17.61
CA LYS A 438 26.10 11.23 18.74
C LYS A 438 26.14 9.71 18.91
N LYS A 439 27.33 9.12 18.83
CA LYS A 439 27.56 7.70 19.19
C LYS A 439 27.11 7.52 20.64
N VAL A 440 25.92 6.98 20.85
CA VAL A 440 25.53 6.48 22.17
C VAL A 440 26.40 5.24 22.39
N PRO A 441 27.30 5.21 23.38
CA PRO A 441 28.07 4.02 23.67
C PRO A 441 27.09 2.92 24.06
N VAL A 442 27.05 1.83 23.28
CA VAL A 442 26.38 0.61 23.70
C VAL A 442 27.15 0.11 24.92
N PRO A 443 26.52 -0.04 26.11
CA PRO A 443 27.16 -0.72 27.21
C PRO A 443 27.51 -2.12 26.72
N ALA A 444 28.80 -2.48 26.76
CA ALA A 444 29.24 -3.82 26.44
C ALA A 444 28.36 -4.82 27.21
N GLN A 445 27.71 -5.74 26.50
CA GLN A 445 27.04 -6.85 27.15
C GLN A 445 28.08 -7.55 28.03
N ALA A 446 27.92 -7.44 29.36
CA ALA A 446 28.68 -8.24 30.29
C ALA A 446 28.48 -9.70 29.87
N GLY A 447 29.58 -10.34 29.45
CA GLY A 447 29.56 -11.72 28.99
C GLY A 447 28.83 -12.59 30.01
N GLN A 448 27.85 -13.35 29.54
CA GLN A 448 27.29 -14.43 30.34
C GLN A 448 28.46 -15.33 30.80
N PRO A 449 28.59 -15.63 32.10
CA PRO A 449 29.63 -16.55 32.54
C PRO A 449 29.40 -17.90 31.87
N VAL A 450 30.40 -18.33 31.11
CA VAL A 450 30.49 -19.67 30.54
C VAL A 450 30.42 -20.66 31.72
N PRO A 451 29.51 -21.64 31.71
CA PRO A 451 29.50 -22.68 32.72
C PRO A 451 30.84 -23.41 32.67
N SER A 452 31.51 -23.49 33.83
CA SER A 452 32.76 -24.22 34.00
C SER A 452 32.59 -25.68 33.51
N PRO A 453 33.58 -26.26 32.80
CA PRO A 453 33.53 -27.67 32.45
C PRO A 453 33.43 -28.50 33.73
N GLN A 454 32.39 -29.32 33.85
CA GLN A 454 32.31 -30.32 34.92
C GLN A 454 33.50 -31.30 34.75
N PRO A 455 34.26 -31.57 35.82
CA PRO A 455 35.31 -32.58 35.76
C PRO A 455 34.68 -33.95 35.54
N ALA A 456 35.27 -34.71 34.62
CA ALA A 456 34.91 -36.09 34.35
C ALA A 456 35.03 -36.92 35.64
N THR A 457 33.90 -37.42 36.15
CA THR A 457 33.92 -38.47 37.18
C THR A 457 34.16 -39.80 36.48
N GLY A 458 35.41 -40.24 36.49
CA GLY A 458 35.74 -41.64 36.34
C GLY A 458 35.42 -42.38 37.64
N HIS A 459 34.60 -43.42 37.54
CA HIS A 459 34.78 -44.74 38.15
C HIS A 459 33.83 -45.73 37.48
#